data_AF-A0A933DPL4-F1
#
_entry.id   AF-A0A933DPL4-F1
#
_cell.length_a   1.000
_cell.length_b   1.000
_cell.length_c   1.000
_cell.angle_alpha   90.00
_cell.angle_beta   90.00
_cell.angle_gamma   90.00
#
_symmetry.space_group_name_H-M   'P 1'
#
loop_
_entity.id
_entity.type
_entity.pdbx_description
1 polymer ?
#
loop_
_entity_poly.entity_id
_entity_poly.type
_entity_poly.pdbx_seq_one_letter_code
_entity_poly.pdbx_strand_id
1 'polypeptide(L)'
;PGKILAIEHWDDSLPMWGQENFHMTTLPLYDPDTPEKWMSINKQLQQADFIIIASNRLYTPLMKLTQCQTLPHDRCYVQTVQYYKDLFSGKLGYKKVAEFTSYPTLEIRNWKLEIQDFGADESFTVYDHPKIMIFKKQ
;
A
#
# COMPACT_ATOMS: atom_id res chain seq x y z
N PRO A 1 5.49 -15.51 -19.91
CA PRO A 1 4.52 -15.28 -18.81
C PRO A 1 4.66 -13.85 -18.28
N GLY A 2 3.56 -13.12 -18.13
CA GLY A 2 3.55 -11.77 -17.54
C GLY A 2 3.94 -11.82 -16.06
N LYS A 3 4.44 -10.70 -15.53
CA LYS A 3 4.79 -10.57 -14.10
C LYS A 3 3.52 -10.45 -13.25
N ILE A 4 3.55 -10.97 -12.02
CA ILE A 4 2.42 -10.90 -11.08
C ILE A 4 2.57 -9.68 -10.18
N LEU A 5 1.55 -8.82 -10.17
CA LEU A 5 1.47 -7.62 -9.34
C LEU A 5 0.43 -7.82 -8.24
N ALA A 6 0.84 -7.70 -6.98
CA ALA A 6 -0.07 -7.59 -5.85
C ALA A 6 -0.42 -6.12 -5.59
N ILE A 7 -1.71 -5.82 -5.57
CA ILE A 7 -2.28 -4.49 -5.31
C ILE A 7 -3.27 -4.56 -4.15
N GLU A 8 -3.58 -3.42 -3.55
CA GLU A 8 -4.48 -3.35 -2.39
C GLU A 8 -5.95 -3.24 -2.82
N HIS A 9 -6.82 -4.06 -2.21
CA HIS A 9 -8.27 -3.89 -2.35
C HIS A 9 -8.68 -2.52 -1.81
N TRP A 10 -9.56 -1.79 -2.52
CA TRP A 10 -9.95 -0.40 -2.23
C TRP A 10 -8.92 0.69 -2.51
N ASP A 11 -7.77 0.39 -3.14
CA ASP A 11 -6.86 1.41 -3.65
C ASP A 11 -6.76 1.35 -5.19
N ASP A 12 -6.06 2.32 -5.78
CA ASP A 12 -5.89 2.39 -7.22
C ASP A 12 -5.04 1.24 -7.77
N SER A 13 -5.52 0.64 -8.86
CA SER A 13 -4.82 -0.45 -9.54
C SER A 13 -3.77 0.13 -10.49
N LEU A 14 -2.50 0.06 -10.08
CA LEU A 14 -1.37 0.52 -10.87
C LEU A 14 -0.61 -0.63 -11.56
N PRO A 15 -0.04 -0.44 -12.77
CA PRO A 15 -0.06 0.81 -13.55
C PRO A 15 -1.42 1.10 -14.21
N MET A 16 -1.74 2.36 -14.51
CA MET A 16 -3.01 2.75 -15.16
C MET A 16 -3.12 2.29 -16.62
N TRP A 17 -1.98 2.17 -17.29
CA TRP A 17 -1.89 1.71 -18.68
C TRP A 17 -0.97 0.50 -18.76
N GLY A 18 -1.18 -0.35 -19.77
CA GLY A 18 -0.34 -1.53 -19.95
C GLY A 18 -0.65 -2.67 -18.97
N GLN A 19 -1.80 -2.64 -18.29
CA GLN A 19 -2.21 -3.66 -17.33
C GLN A 19 -2.29 -5.06 -17.95
N GLU A 20 -2.59 -5.14 -19.25
CA GLU A 20 -2.65 -6.38 -20.02
C GLU A 20 -1.32 -7.15 -20.07
N ASN A 21 -0.20 -6.48 -19.77
CA ASN A 21 1.13 -7.09 -19.71
C ASN A 21 1.42 -7.77 -18.36
N PHE A 22 0.49 -7.65 -17.40
CA PHE A 22 0.65 -8.10 -16.02
C PHE A 22 -0.53 -8.95 -15.56
N HIS A 23 -0.25 -9.85 -14.63
CA HIS A 23 -1.30 -10.57 -13.90
C HIS A 23 -1.50 -9.88 -12.55
N MET A 24 -2.65 -9.25 -12.34
CA MET A 24 -2.94 -8.57 -11.07
C MET A 24 -3.60 -9.52 -10.07
N THR A 25 -3.17 -9.45 -8.83
CA THR A 25 -3.83 -10.08 -7.67
C THR A 25 -4.13 -9.01 -6.63
N THR A 26 -5.31 -9.08 -6.03
CA THR A 26 -5.78 -8.05 -5.10
C THR A 26 -5.74 -8.59 -3.68
N LEU A 27 -5.01 -7.91 -2.81
CA LEU A 27 -4.90 -8.21 -1.39
C LEU A 27 -6.09 -7.57 -0.64
N PRO A 28 -7.01 -8.36 -0.03
CA PRO A 28 -8.17 -7.82 0.69
C PRO A 28 -7.78 -7.30 2.08
N LEU A 29 -6.87 -6.34 2.16
CA LEU A 29 -6.29 -5.87 3.44
C LEU A 29 -7.30 -5.15 4.35
N TYR A 30 -8.31 -4.50 3.77
CA TYR A 30 -9.38 -3.83 4.52
C TYR A 30 -10.38 -4.81 5.17
N ASP A 31 -10.48 -6.04 4.68
CA ASP A 31 -11.38 -7.04 5.25
C ASP A 31 -10.92 -7.45 6.66
N PRO A 32 -11.81 -7.89 7.55
CA PRO A 32 -11.45 -8.31 8.91
C PRO A 32 -10.31 -9.35 8.94
N ASP A 33 -9.46 -9.29 9.95
CA ASP A 33 -8.38 -10.27 10.11
C ASP A 33 -8.93 -11.65 10.49
N THR A 34 -9.05 -12.54 9.49
CA THR A 34 -9.45 -13.94 9.65
C THR A 34 -8.37 -14.90 9.14
N PRO A 35 -8.27 -16.13 9.70
CA PRO A 35 -7.34 -17.13 9.20
C PRO A 35 -7.47 -17.41 7.69
N GLU A 36 -8.71 -17.44 7.18
CA GLU A 36 -9.02 -17.72 5.78
C GLU A 36 -8.50 -16.61 4.86
N LYS A 37 -8.70 -15.34 5.24
CA LYS A 37 -8.12 -14.17 4.55
C LYS A 37 -6.61 -14.31 4.45
N TRP A 38 -5.95 -14.60 5.57
CA TRP A 38 -4.49 -14.65 5.64
C TRP A 38 -3.90 -15.85 4.90
N MET A 39 -4.60 -16.98 4.86
CA MET A 39 -4.21 -18.11 4.01
C MET A 39 -4.20 -17.70 2.52
N SER A 40 -5.22 -16.96 2.09
CA SER A 40 -5.31 -16.44 0.71
C SER A 40 -4.20 -15.42 0.42
N ILE A 41 -4.02 -14.42 1.29
CA ILE A 41 -2.98 -13.39 1.15
C ILE A 41 -1.60 -14.03 1.09
N ASN A 42 -1.28 -14.96 2.00
CA ASN A 42 0.03 -15.61 2.01
C ASN A 42 0.32 -16.38 0.71
N LYS A 43 -0.71 -17.02 0.13
CA LYS A 43 -0.58 -17.67 -1.19
C LYS A 43 -0.33 -16.65 -2.30
N GLN A 44 -1.01 -15.51 -2.28
CA GLN A 44 -0.81 -14.43 -3.25
C GLN A 44 0.60 -13.82 -3.12
N LEU A 45 1.07 -13.57 -1.90
CA LEU A 45 2.42 -13.04 -1.63
C LEU A 45 3.54 -14.01 -2.04
N GLN A 46 3.30 -15.32 -1.99
CA GLN A 46 4.24 -16.31 -2.52
C GLN A 46 4.37 -16.24 -4.04
N GLN A 47 3.32 -15.85 -4.75
CA GLN A 47 3.28 -15.83 -6.21
C GLN A 47 3.65 -14.46 -6.81
N ALA A 48 3.34 -13.37 -6.10
CA ALA A 48 3.58 -12.02 -6.59
C ALA A 48 5.07 -11.73 -6.82
N ASP A 49 5.39 -11.10 -7.96
CA ASP A 49 6.73 -10.60 -8.25
C ASP A 49 6.93 -9.20 -7.66
N PHE A 50 5.85 -8.41 -7.60
CA PHE A 50 5.83 -7.06 -7.08
C PHE A 50 4.62 -6.83 -6.16
N ILE A 51 4.79 -5.93 -5.20
CA ILE A 51 3.70 -5.32 -4.43
C ILE A 51 3.70 -3.83 -4.73
N ILE A 52 2.54 -3.28 -5.06
CA ILE A 52 2.36 -1.85 -5.29
C ILE A 52 1.39 -1.32 -4.24
N ILE A 53 1.87 -0.35 -3.46
CA ILE A 53 1.04 0.47 -2.58
C ILE A 53 0.82 1.78 -3.34
N ALA A 54 -0.42 2.04 -3.73
CA ALA A 54 -0.75 3.19 -4.58
C ALA A 54 -0.88 4.48 -3.77
N SER A 55 -1.36 4.40 -2.53
CA SER A 55 -1.50 5.54 -1.64
C SER A 55 -1.33 5.14 -0.17
N ASN A 56 -1.56 6.09 0.73
CA ASN A 56 -1.58 5.83 2.17
C ASN A 56 -2.97 5.47 2.73
N ARG A 57 -3.97 5.30 1.85
CA ARG A 57 -5.39 5.05 2.17
C ARG A 57 -5.61 3.89 3.12
N LEU A 58 -4.89 2.77 2.93
CA LEU A 58 -5.07 1.60 3.78
C LEU A 58 -4.12 1.58 4.96
N TYR A 59 -2.81 1.68 4.71
CA TYR A 59 -1.83 1.45 5.77
C TYR A 59 -1.93 2.50 6.89
N THR A 60 -2.28 3.76 6.60
CA THR A 60 -2.35 4.81 7.64
C THR A 60 -3.45 4.57 8.68
N PRO A 61 -4.72 4.36 8.29
CA PRO A 61 -5.77 4.06 9.26
C PRO A 61 -5.63 2.65 9.85
N LEU A 62 -5.38 1.61 9.04
CA LEU A 62 -5.36 0.23 9.52
C LEU A 62 -4.24 -0.01 10.55
N MET A 63 -3.09 0.66 10.40
CA MET A 63 -1.99 0.55 11.37
C MET A 63 -2.35 1.09 12.78
N LYS A 64 -3.41 1.90 12.91
CA LYS A 64 -3.89 2.44 14.19
C LYS A 64 -4.93 1.53 14.85
N LEU A 65 -5.60 0.66 14.11
CA LEU A 65 -6.71 -0.20 14.57
C LEU A 65 -6.21 -1.50 15.21
N THR A 66 -5.44 -1.38 16.29
CA THR A 66 -4.81 -2.51 17.00
C THR A 66 -5.33 -2.76 18.40
N GLN A 67 -6.21 -1.89 18.90
CA GLN A 67 -6.77 -1.98 20.26
C GLN A 67 -7.91 -3.01 20.31
N CYS A 68 -7.60 -4.30 20.17
CA CYS A 68 -8.61 -5.36 20.09
C CYS A 68 -9.47 -5.50 21.36
N GLN A 69 -9.03 -4.94 22.48
CA GLN A 69 -9.80 -4.96 23.73
C GLN A 69 -10.98 -3.98 23.69
N THR A 70 -10.88 -2.91 22.91
CA THR A 70 -11.90 -1.84 22.83
C THR A 70 -12.63 -1.82 21.49
N LEU A 71 -11.99 -2.31 20.43
CA LEU A 71 -12.57 -2.37 19.10
C LEU A 71 -13.46 -3.61 18.94
N PRO A 72 -14.51 -3.54 18.09
CA PRO A 72 -15.21 -4.71 17.61
C PRO A 72 -14.23 -5.74 17.01
N HIS A 73 -14.52 -7.04 17.17
CA HIS A 73 -13.64 -8.11 16.73
C HIS A 73 -13.34 -8.04 15.22
N ASP A 74 -14.30 -7.62 14.41
CA ASP A 74 -14.17 -7.42 12.96
C ASP A 74 -13.39 -6.16 12.57
N ARG A 75 -13.00 -5.33 13.54
CA ARG A 75 -12.28 -4.06 13.33
C ARG A 75 -10.91 -4.02 14.01
N CYS A 76 -10.40 -5.17 14.45
CA CYS A 76 -9.02 -5.27 14.93
C CYS A 76 -8.11 -5.88 13.87
N TYR A 77 -7.06 -5.15 13.49
CA TYR A 77 -6.24 -5.41 12.31
C TYR A 77 -4.78 -5.80 12.65
N VAL A 78 -4.57 -6.54 13.74
CA VAL A 78 -3.22 -6.85 14.26
C VAL A 78 -2.34 -7.57 13.24
N GLN A 79 -2.90 -8.52 12.47
CA GLN A 79 -2.13 -9.24 11.45
C GLN A 79 -1.87 -8.36 10.23
N THR A 80 -2.84 -7.51 9.85
CA THR A 80 -2.66 -6.52 8.78
C THR A 80 -1.56 -5.52 9.13
N VAL A 81 -1.51 -5.06 10.38
CA VAL A 81 -0.43 -4.19 10.88
C VAL A 81 0.93 -4.91 10.80
N GLN A 82 0.98 -6.19 11.16
CA GLN A 82 2.19 -6.97 11.09
C GLN A 82 2.68 -7.13 9.65
N TYR A 83 1.78 -7.37 8.70
CA TYR A 83 2.08 -7.39 7.27
C TYR A 83 2.76 -6.10 6.81
N TYR A 84 2.20 -4.92 7.11
CA TYR A 84 2.83 -3.65 6.70
C TYR A 84 4.20 -3.44 7.35
N LYS A 85 4.34 -3.77 8.64
CA LYS A 85 5.63 -3.71 9.34
C LYS A 85 6.67 -4.61 8.68
N ASP A 86 6.29 -5.82 8.31
CA ASP A 86 7.19 -6.78 7.67
C ASP A 86 7.50 -6.41 6.21
N LEU A 87 6.55 -5.84 5.48
CA LEU A 87 6.76 -5.29 4.14
C LEU A 87 7.78 -4.14 4.17
N PHE A 88 7.53 -3.14 5.02
CA PHE A 88 8.36 -1.94 5.10
C PHE A 88 9.76 -2.20 5.68
N SER A 89 9.90 -3.20 6.56
CA SER A 89 11.20 -3.64 7.07
C SER A 89 11.93 -4.62 6.15
N GLY A 90 11.29 -5.09 5.07
CA GLY A 90 11.83 -6.07 4.14
C GLY A 90 11.81 -7.52 4.63
N LYS A 91 11.22 -7.79 5.79
CA LYS A 91 11.08 -9.14 6.37
C LYS A 91 10.19 -10.07 5.54
N LEU A 92 9.28 -9.52 4.71
CA LEU A 92 8.48 -10.31 3.77
C LEU A 92 9.29 -10.85 2.57
N GLY A 93 10.59 -10.54 2.45
CA GLY A 93 11.38 -10.91 1.28
C GLY A 93 11.14 -10.01 0.07
N TYR A 94 10.63 -8.80 0.32
CA TYR A 94 10.41 -7.76 -0.68
C TYR A 94 11.29 -6.55 -0.37
N LYS A 95 11.86 -5.95 -1.41
CA LYS A 95 12.66 -4.72 -1.30
C LYS A 95 11.96 -3.58 -2.01
N LYS A 96 11.86 -2.41 -1.36
CA LYS A 96 11.39 -1.19 -2.03
C LYS A 96 12.37 -0.81 -3.14
N VAL A 97 11.88 -0.78 -4.38
CA VAL A 97 12.67 -0.49 -5.58
C VAL A 97 12.34 0.85 -6.20
N ALA A 98 11.15 1.40 -5.92
CA ALA A 98 10.77 2.73 -6.35
C ALA A 98 9.80 3.38 -5.35
N GLU A 99 9.84 4.71 -5.30
CA GLU A 99 8.93 5.55 -4.53
C GLU A 99 8.64 6.80 -5.37
N PHE A 100 7.37 7.17 -5.48
CA PHE A 100 6.93 8.36 -6.20
C PHE A 100 6.03 9.19 -5.28
N THR A 101 6.24 10.50 -5.32
CA THR A 101 5.49 11.48 -4.54
C THR A 101 5.12 12.64 -5.45
N SER A 102 3.97 13.26 -5.20
CA SER A 102 3.48 14.41 -5.98
C SER A 102 3.20 15.58 -5.05
N TYR A 103 4.21 16.10 -4.37
CA TYR A 103 4.00 17.20 -3.42
C TYR A 103 3.56 18.49 -4.12
N PRO A 104 2.74 19.30 -3.45
CA PRO A 104 2.40 20.62 -3.93
C PRO A 104 3.68 21.45 -4.11
N THR A 105 3.90 21.88 -5.34
CA THR A 105 5.11 22.59 -5.75
C THR A 105 4.72 23.94 -6.34
N LEU A 106 5.30 25.02 -5.80
CA LEU A 106 5.19 26.36 -6.35
C LEU A 106 6.47 26.69 -7.14
N GLU A 107 6.32 26.90 -8.44
CA GLU A 107 7.43 27.23 -9.34
C GLU A 107 7.23 28.64 -9.93
N ILE A 108 8.19 29.54 -9.68
CA ILE A 108 8.21 30.91 -10.21
C ILE A 108 9.59 31.20 -10.79
N ARG A 109 9.69 31.27 -12.12
CA ARG A 109 10.97 31.42 -12.86
C ARG A 109 11.98 30.34 -12.44
N ASN A 110 13.02 30.73 -11.71
CA ASN A 110 14.11 29.85 -11.27
C ASN A 110 13.94 29.41 -9.81
N TRP A 111 12.84 29.83 -9.17
CA TRP A 111 12.54 29.51 -7.78
C TRP A 111 11.52 28.37 -7.73
N LYS A 112 11.83 27.35 -6.93
CA LYS A 112 10.99 26.19 -6.69
C LYS A 112 10.86 25.99 -5.18
N LEU A 113 9.63 25.94 -4.71
CA LEU A 113 9.30 25.57 -3.34
C LEU A 113 8.43 24.32 -3.38
N GLU A 114 8.89 23.26 -2.73
CA GLU A 114 8.15 22.02 -2.53
C GLU A 114 7.68 21.96 -1.08
N ILE A 115 6.39 21.71 -0.87
CA ILE A 115 5.78 21.66 0.45
C ILE A 115 5.48 20.19 0.78
N GLN A 116 6.21 19.63 1.75
CA GLN A 116 5.92 18.29 2.26
C GLN A 116 4.66 18.31 3.13
N ASP A 117 3.57 17.82 2.59
CA ASP A 117 2.24 17.87 3.19
C ASP A 117 1.79 16.52 3.78
N PHE A 118 2.72 15.64 4.11
CA PHE A 118 2.41 14.33 4.72
C PHE A 118 1.60 14.39 6.02
N GLY A 119 1.69 15.51 6.74
CA GLY A 119 0.92 15.75 7.96
C GLY A 119 -0.41 16.48 7.73
N ALA A 120 -0.75 16.79 6.47
CA ALA A 120 -2.03 17.37 6.11
C ALA A 120 -3.16 16.35 6.28
N ASP A 121 -4.39 16.82 6.07
CA ASP A 121 -5.57 15.96 6.08
C ASP A 121 -5.41 14.79 5.09
N GLU A 122 -6.00 13.63 5.43
CA GLU A 122 -5.88 12.41 4.64
C GLU A 122 -6.35 12.60 3.19
N SER A 123 -7.30 13.51 2.95
CA SER A 123 -7.75 13.83 1.59
C SER A 123 -6.62 14.29 0.66
N PHE A 124 -5.65 15.06 1.16
CA PHE A 124 -4.50 15.51 0.37
C PHE A 124 -3.52 14.37 0.05
N THR A 125 -3.32 13.44 0.98
CA THR A 125 -2.32 12.37 0.81
C THR A 125 -2.88 11.12 0.12
N VAL A 126 -4.20 10.96 0.08
CA VAL A 126 -4.88 9.86 -0.64
C VAL A 126 -5.24 10.26 -2.07
N TYR A 127 -5.81 11.46 -2.28
CA TYR A 127 -6.38 11.82 -3.59
C TYR A 127 -5.49 12.79 -4.39
N ASP A 128 -4.95 13.82 -3.75
CA ASP A 128 -4.25 14.90 -4.46
C ASP A 128 -2.76 14.57 -4.66
N HIS A 129 -2.10 14.06 -3.62
CA HIS A 129 -0.65 13.88 -3.55
C HIS A 129 -0.28 12.47 -3.05
N PRO A 130 -0.73 11.40 -3.73
CA PRO A 130 -0.47 10.03 -3.29
C PRO A 130 1.01 9.68 -3.28
N LYS A 131 1.39 8.89 -2.27
CA LYS A 131 2.70 8.28 -2.17
C LYS A 131 2.66 6.85 -2.70
N ILE A 132 3.19 6.65 -3.90
CA ILE A 132 3.27 5.33 -4.51
C ILE A 132 4.57 4.66 -4.09
N MET A 133 4.50 3.41 -3.64
CA MET A 133 5.66 2.58 -3.31
C MET A 133 5.61 1.27 -4.05
N ILE A 134 6.72 0.91 -4.70
CA ILE A 134 6.85 -0.35 -5.44
C ILE A 134 7.89 -1.22 -4.74
N PHE A 135 7.49 -2.43 -4.40
CA PHE A 135 8.34 -3.44 -3.78
C PHE A 135 8.53 -4.63 -4.73
N LYS A 136 9.76 -5.11 -4.85
CA LYS A 136 10.13 -6.26 -5.70
C LYS A 136 10.55 -7.44 -4.83
N LYS A 137 10.02 -8.61 -5.13
CA LYS A 137 10.43 -9.87 -4.48
C LYS A 137 11.92 -10.15 -4.73
N GLN A 138 12.62 -10.55 -3.67
CA GLN A 138 14.04 -10.94 -3.71
C GLN A 138 14.21 -12.42 -4.07
#